data_AF-A0A8T6DKK9-F1
#
_entry.id   AF-A0A8T6DKK9-F1
#
_cell.length_a   1.000
_cell.length_b   1.000
_cell.length_c   1.000
_cell.angle_alpha   90.00
_cell.angle_beta   90.00
_cell.angle_gamma   90.00
#
_symmetry.space_group_name_H-M   'P 1'
#
loop_
_entity.id
_entity.type
_entity.pdbx_description
1 polymer ?
#
loop_
_entity_poly.entity_id
_entity_poly.type
_entity_poly.pdbx_seq_one_letter_code
_entity_poly.pdbx_strand_id
1 'polypeptide(L)'
;MDLVDRKILNVIQTRFPLVEKPFEAVGEEIGIPESEVIERVAERKSKNVVRQISAIFDTRRLGYKTTLVAMRLPADELDAAAQVINEHPGVSHNYARNGHFNLWFTLAVP
;
A
#
# COMPACT_ATOMS: atom_id res chain seq x y z
N MET A 1 -10.58 -18.89 4.33
CA MET A 1 -9.29 -18.62 4.99
C MET A 1 -9.32 -19.28 6.35
N ASP A 2 -8.45 -20.26 6.56
CA ASP A 2 -8.39 -21.05 7.79
C ASP A 2 -7.54 -20.34 8.87
N LEU A 3 -7.32 -21.01 10.01
CA LEU A 3 -6.53 -20.49 11.11
C LEU A 3 -5.03 -20.37 10.77
N VAL A 4 -4.49 -21.28 9.97
CA VAL A 4 -3.08 -21.27 9.56
C VAL A 4 -2.80 -20.06 8.67
N ASP A 5 -3.68 -19.82 7.70
CA ASP A 5 -3.61 -18.65 6.84
C ASP A 5 -3.62 -17.35 7.65
N ARG A 6 -4.50 -17.24 8.64
CA ARG A 6 -4.58 -16.07 9.51
C ARG A 6 -3.26 -15.87 10.28
N LYS A 7 -2.66 -16.94 10.78
CA LYS A 7 -1.35 -16.87 11.46
C LYS A 7 -0.27 -16.38 10.49
N ILE A 8 -0.15 -16.96 9.30
CA ILE A 8 0.80 -16.53 8.27
C ILE A 8 0.62 -15.04 7.96
N LEU A 9 -0.63 -14.62 7.68
CA LEU A 9 -0.93 -13.24 7.33
C LEU A 9 -0.58 -12.27 8.46
N ASN A 10 -0.88 -12.62 9.72
CA ASN A 10 -0.54 -11.80 10.87
C ASN A 10 0.98 -11.59 11.00
N VAL A 11 1.78 -12.65 10.81
CA VAL A 11 3.24 -12.56 10.86
C VAL A 11 3.75 -11.64 9.74
N ILE A 12 3.41 -11.94 8.48
CA ILE A 12 3.95 -11.17 7.34
C ILE A 12 3.47 -9.71 7.29
N GLN A 13 2.29 -9.40 7.83
CA GLN A 13 1.78 -8.03 7.92
C GLN A 13 2.44 -7.23 9.04
N THR A 14 2.72 -7.86 10.17
CA THR A 14 3.30 -7.17 11.34
C THR A 14 4.81 -7.04 11.22
N ARG A 15 5.47 -8.14 10.81
CA ARG A 15 6.92 -8.24 10.71
C ARG A 15 7.29 -9.34 9.72
N PHE A 16 7.58 -8.95 8.48
CA PHE A 16 8.24 -9.86 7.57
C PHE A 16 9.70 -10.11 8.03
N PRO A 17 10.14 -11.36 8.26
CA PRO A 17 11.51 -11.63 8.72
C PRO A 17 12.57 -11.15 7.71
N LEU A 18 13.63 -10.51 8.21
CA LEU A 18 14.76 -10.03 7.41
C LEU A 18 15.98 -10.93 7.65
N VAL A 19 15.83 -12.19 7.24
CA VAL A 19 16.85 -13.25 7.32
C VAL A 19 17.01 -13.90 5.93
N GLU A 20 18.01 -14.77 5.77
CA GLU A 20 18.29 -15.44 4.49
C GLU A 20 17.09 -16.22 3.95
N LYS A 21 16.36 -16.91 4.84
CA LYS A 21 15.17 -17.72 4.51
C LYS A 21 13.95 -17.24 5.29
N PRO A 22 13.28 -16.18 4.81
CA PRO A 22 12.21 -15.53 5.58
C PRO A 22 10.96 -16.40 5.71
N PHE A 23 10.62 -17.21 4.70
CA PHE A 23 9.44 -18.09 4.76
C PHE A 23 9.67 -19.32 5.64
N GLU A 24 10.89 -19.84 5.71
CA GLU A 24 11.29 -20.83 6.72
C GLU A 24 11.08 -20.28 8.13
N ALA A 25 11.57 -19.07 8.43
CA ALA A 25 11.39 -18.44 9.74
C ALA A 25 9.90 -18.22 10.10
N VAL A 26 9.05 -17.86 9.12
CA VAL A 26 7.59 -17.80 9.34
C VAL A 26 7.03 -19.18 9.66
N GLY A 27 7.48 -20.22 8.94
CA GLY A 27 7.07 -21.61 9.14
C GLY A 27 7.44 -22.13 10.53
N GLU A 28 8.67 -21.86 10.98
CA GLU A 28 9.15 -22.19 12.34
C GLU A 28 8.29 -21.54 13.43
N GLU A 29 7.92 -20.26 13.26
CA GLU A 29 7.08 -19.54 14.23
C GLU A 29 5.68 -20.14 14.38
N ILE A 30 5.10 -20.65 13.29
CA ILE A 30 3.71 -21.14 13.28
C ILE A 30 3.58 -22.67 13.27
N GLY A 31 4.69 -23.39 13.11
CA GLY A 31 4.78 -24.85 13.15
C GLY A 31 4.45 -25.56 11.84
N ILE A 32 4.81 -24.99 10.68
CA ILE A 32 4.59 -25.60 9.34
C ILE A 32 5.86 -25.52 8.47
N PRO A 33 6.06 -26.38 7.48
CA PRO A 33 7.23 -26.31 6.60
C PRO A 33 7.22 -25.07 5.71
N GLU A 34 8.41 -24.60 5.32
CA GLU A 34 8.59 -23.44 4.42
C GLU A 34 7.75 -23.54 3.13
N SER A 35 7.71 -24.73 2.52
CA SER A 35 6.96 -24.98 1.29
C SER A 35 5.47 -24.68 1.45
N GLU A 36 4.89 -25.04 2.59
CA GLU A 36 3.47 -24.77 2.90
C GLU A 36 3.22 -23.27 3.11
N VAL A 37 4.16 -22.56 3.77
CA VAL A 37 4.07 -21.09 3.90
C VAL A 37 4.03 -20.44 2.52
N ILE A 38 4.98 -20.81 1.64
CA ILE A 38 5.11 -20.24 0.30
C ILE A 38 3.86 -20.52 -0.54
N GLU A 39 3.40 -21.78 -0.57
CA GLU A 39 2.18 -22.17 -1.30
C GLU A 39 0.98 -21.36 -0.81
N ARG A 40 0.80 -21.28 0.51
CA ARG A 40 -0.31 -20.54 1.08
C ARG A 40 -0.24 -19.06 0.73
N VAL A 41 0.91 -18.41 0.92
CA VAL A 41 1.09 -16.99 0.55
C VAL A 41 0.82 -16.76 -0.94
N ALA A 42 1.31 -17.63 -1.81
CA ALA A 42 1.12 -17.53 -3.26
C ALA A 42 -0.36 -17.62 -3.65
N GLU A 43 -1.12 -18.54 -3.04
CA GLU A 43 -2.57 -18.64 -3.25
C GLU A 43 -3.33 -17.39 -2.75
N ARG A 44 -2.90 -16.79 -1.63
CA ARG A 44 -3.54 -15.56 -1.12
C ARG A 44 -3.20 -14.37 -2.02
N LYS A 45 -2.02 -14.36 -2.64
CA LYS A 45 -1.64 -13.38 -3.66
C LYS A 45 -2.46 -13.53 -4.94
N SER A 46 -2.67 -14.76 -5.44
CA SER A 46 -3.48 -14.99 -6.64
C SER A 46 -4.95 -14.63 -6.46
N LYS A 47 -5.46 -14.74 -5.21
CA LYS A 47 -6.80 -14.31 -4.81
C LYS A 47 -6.90 -12.82 -4.45
N ASN A 48 -5.85 -12.03 -4.65
CA ASN A 48 -5.77 -10.60 -4.27
C ASN A 48 -6.02 -10.30 -2.78
N VAL A 49 -5.94 -11.31 -1.90
CA VAL A 49 -5.96 -11.11 -0.44
C VAL A 49 -4.66 -10.44 0.01
N VAL A 50 -3.53 -10.90 -0.54
CA VAL A 50 -2.22 -10.23 -0.42
C VAL A 50 -1.95 -9.48 -1.72
N ARG A 51 -2.05 -8.15 -1.70
CA ARG A 51 -1.81 -7.32 -2.88
C ARG A 51 -0.35 -7.35 -3.32
N GLN A 52 0.56 -7.19 -2.37
CA GLN A 52 2.01 -7.17 -2.61
C GLN A 52 2.78 -7.50 -1.33
N ILE A 53 4.01 -7.99 -1.52
CA ILE A 53 5.03 -8.10 -0.47
C ILE A 53 6.20 -7.27 -1.00
N SER A 54 6.47 -6.14 -0.38
CA SER A 54 7.44 -5.16 -0.86
C SER A 54 8.05 -4.40 0.32
N ALA A 55 9.21 -3.80 0.09
CA ALA A 55 9.74 -2.80 1.02
C ALA A 55 8.78 -1.60 1.11
N ILE A 56 8.71 -1.01 2.30
CA ILE A 56 8.05 0.28 2.54
C ILE A 56 9.14 1.27 2.93
N PHE A 57 9.28 2.33 2.17
CA PHE A 57 10.28 3.36 2.42
C PHE A 57 9.68 4.55 3.16
N ASP A 58 10.44 5.10 4.11
CA ASP A 58 10.15 6.39 4.72
C ASP A 58 10.51 7.49 3.72
N THR A 59 9.50 8.08 3.08
CA THR A 59 9.67 9.09 2.04
C THR A 59 10.45 10.31 2.53
N ARG A 60 10.29 10.71 3.81
CA ARG A 60 11.00 11.87 4.37
C ARG A 60 12.49 11.61 4.49
N ARG A 61 12.89 10.38 4.85
CA ARG A 61 14.30 9.97 4.88
C ARG A 61 14.91 9.89 3.49
N LEU A 62 14.09 9.69 2.46
CA LEU A 62 14.52 9.76 1.06
C LEU A 62 14.58 11.20 0.51
N GLY A 63 14.36 12.22 1.36
CA GLY A 63 14.40 13.63 1.00
C GLY A 63 13.07 14.20 0.53
N TYR A 64 12.04 13.37 0.31
CA TYR A 64 10.77 13.84 -0.20
C TYR A 64 10.01 14.67 0.84
N LYS A 65 9.41 15.76 0.35
CA LYS A 65 8.42 16.56 1.06
C LYS A 65 7.03 16.18 0.56
N THR A 66 6.13 15.94 1.50
CA THR A 66 4.74 15.59 1.20
C THR A 66 3.80 16.65 1.73
N THR A 67 2.76 16.99 0.97
CA THR A 67 1.70 17.89 1.40
C THR A 67 0.33 17.38 0.98
N LEU A 68 -0.70 17.78 1.73
CA LEU A 68 -2.10 17.62 1.35
C LEU A 68 -2.59 18.96 0.82
N VAL A 69 -3.05 18.99 -0.43
CA VAL A 69 -3.57 20.19 -1.08
C VAL A 69 -5.07 20.07 -1.19
N ALA A 70 -5.77 21.17 -0.90
CA ALA A 70 -7.20 21.31 -1.04
C ALA A 70 -7.49 22.45 -2.01
N MET A 71 -8.33 22.20 -3.02
CA MET A 71 -8.76 23.20 -3.99
C MET A 71 -10.28 23.34 -3.94
N ARG A 72 -10.73 24.56 -4.24
CA ARG A 72 -12.14 24.88 -4.44
C ARG A 72 -12.32 25.24 -5.91
N LEU A 73 -13.12 24.45 -6.59
CA LEU A 73 -13.39 24.60 -8.01
C LEU A 73 -14.90 24.68 -8.25
N PRO A 74 -15.35 25.40 -9.29
CA PRO A 74 -16.66 25.19 -9.87
C PRO A 74 -16.89 23.71 -10.21
N ALA A 75 -18.14 23.24 -10.13
CA ALA A 75 -18.46 21.81 -10.31
C ALA A 75 -18.15 21.31 -11.73
N ASP A 76 -18.32 22.17 -12.72
CA ASP A 76 -18.05 21.95 -14.14
C ASP A 76 -16.56 21.94 -14.51
N GLU A 77 -15.70 22.51 -13.66
CA GLU A 77 -14.24 22.52 -13.85
C GLU A 77 -13.52 21.39 -13.10
N LEU A 78 -14.21 20.72 -12.16
CA LEU A 78 -13.62 19.74 -11.25
C LEU A 78 -12.87 18.62 -11.99
N ASP A 79 -13.51 18.01 -12.98
CA ASP A 79 -12.95 16.87 -13.71
C ASP A 79 -11.74 17.27 -14.57
N ALA A 80 -11.82 18.43 -15.23
CA ALA A 80 -10.72 18.95 -16.04
C ALA A 80 -9.49 19.27 -15.17
N ALA A 81 -9.71 19.92 -14.01
CA ALA A 81 -8.64 20.18 -13.06
C ALA A 81 -8.04 18.89 -12.50
N ALA A 82 -8.87 17.89 -12.18
CA ALA A 82 -8.40 16.60 -11.68
C ALA A 82 -7.52 15.87 -12.72
N GLN A 83 -7.85 15.93 -14.01
CA GLN A 83 -7.04 15.35 -15.08
C GLN A 83 -5.64 15.98 -15.12
N VAL A 84 -5.54 17.30 -15.11
CA VAL A 84 -4.24 18.01 -15.11
C VAL A 84 -3.42 17.65 -13.86
N ILE A 85 -4.05 17.61 -12.68
CA ILE A 85 -3.37 17.26 -11.43
C ILE A 85 -2.84 15.82 -11.48
N ASN A 86 -3.59 14.89 -12.08
CA ASN A 86 -3.18 13.48 -12.20
C ASN A 86 -1.96 13.27 -13.10
N GLU A 87 -1.61 14.23 -13.96
CA GLU A 87 -0.42 14.16 -14.81
C GLU A 87 0.89 14.34 -14.02
N HIS A 88 0.83 14.96 -12.83
CA HIS A 88 2.02 15.20 -12.04
C HIS A 88 2.48 13.91 -11.34
N PRO A 89 3.71 13.42 -11.55
CA PRO A 89 4.16 12.11 -11.05
C PRO A 89 4.25 12.02 -9.52
N GLY A 90 4.33 13.16 -8.85
CA GLY A 90 4.27 13.27 -7.39
C GLY A 90 2.87 13.14 -6.79
N VAL A 91 1.80 13.13 -7.59
CA VAL A 91 0.43 12.98 -7.11
C VAL A 91 0.11 11.50 -6.98
N SER A 92 -0.10 11.03 -5.74
CA SER A 92 -0.41 9.61 -5.47
C SER A 92 -1.89 9.34 -5.27
N HIS A 93 -2.64 10.34 -4.80
CA HIS A 93 -4.08 10.26 -4.57
C HIS A 93 -4.70 11.61 -4.94
N ASN A 94 -5.84 11.58 -5.62
CA ASN A 94 -6.62 12.75 -5.97
C ASN A 94 -8.11 12.39 -5.89
N TYR A 95 -8.87 13.13 -5.09
CA TYR A 95 -10.25 12.81 -4.77
C TYR A 95 -11.15 14.03 -4.82
N ALA A 96 -12.27 13.89 -5.52
CA ALA A 96 -13.44 14.73 -5.32
C ALA A 96 -14.01 14.48 -3.92
N ARG A 97 -14.33 15.56 -3.18
CA ARG A 97 -14.98 15.48 -1.87
C ARG A 97 -16.12 16.49 -1.78
N ASN A 98 -17.13 16.17 -0.99
CA ASN A 98 -18.18 17.12 -0.67
C ASN A 98 -17.64 18.17 0.30
N GLY A 99 -17.90 19.45 0.03
CA GLY A 99 -17.54 20.55 0.93
C GLY A 99 -17.06 21.80 0.21
N HIS A 100 -16.57 22.76 1.00
CA HIS A 100 -16.06 24.03 0.48
C HIS A 100 -14.82 23.85 -0.42
N PHE A 101 -13.90 22.99 0.00
CA PHE A 101 -12.83 22.47 -0.84
C PHE A 101 -13.27 21.12 -1.39
N ASN A 102 -13.48 21.05 -2.69
CA ASN A 102 -14.11 19.92 -3.36
C ASN A 102 -13.13 19.03 -4.13
N LEU A 103 -11.84 19.40 -4.20
CA LEU A 103 -10.79 18.54 -4.73
C LEU A 103 -9.61 18.47 -3.76
N TRP A 104 -9.19 17.26 -3.45
CA TRP A 104 -8.13 16.99 -2.48
C TRP A 104 -7.11 16.03 -3.06
N PHE A 105 -5.83 16.40 -3.04
CA PHE A 105 -4.77 15.53 -3.52
C PHE A 105 -3.53 15.57 -2.63
N THR A 106 -2.80 14.46 -2.59
CA THR A 106 -1.50 14.37 -1.92
C THR A 106 -0.39 14.52 -2.94
N LEU A 107 0.52 15.45 -2.68
CA LEU A 107 1.68 15.73 -3.52
C LEU A 107 2.96 15.38 -2.77
N ALA A 108 3.83 14.59 -3.39
CA ALA A 108 5.18 14.30 -2.95
C ALA A 108 6.20 14.81 -3.97
N VAL A 109 7.17 15.61 -3.52
CA VAL A 109 8.26 16.14 -4.35
C VAL A 109 9.61 15.94 -3.65
N PRO A 110 10.73 15.79 -4.37
CA PRO A 110 12.07 15.72 -3.79
C PRO A 110 12.48 16.97 -3.00
#